data_AF-A0A372J1T8-F1
#
_entry.id   AF-A0A372J1T8-F1
#
_cell.length_a   1.000
_cell.length_b   1.000
_cell.length_c   1.000
_cell.angle_alpha   90.00
_cell.angle_beta   90.00
_cell.angle_gamma   90.00
#
_symmetry.space_group_name_H-M   'P 1'
#
loop_
_entity.id
_entity.type
_entity.pdbx_description
1 polymer ?
#
loop_
_entity_poly.entity_id
_entity_poly.type
_entity_poly.pdbx_seq_one_letter_code
_entity_poly.pdbx_strand_id
1 'polypeptide(L)'
;MTDGVDFLLNGIRYALDTETVRTAVRGRTPDEGREHWVDVDGVRWPPKQVFALATGLDRGEFTSHTALRQLRRLGFVTSDWGAAGRAATGAVQPPSRTASLSSARVVLVGCSSSKAPTARPAAELFTGAAFTKARDLAISTGAPWYVVSAKFGLLDPAEVVAPYDVYPPDQPASYRAAWGAWVVAQLASRHELCGTEVEVHAGRAYCDPLRAPLAAAGATLVEPLAGLTQGERLAWYGRRPPSHELRLTPGSCLVPDVSPLLDPANAAIPSAFLAAGRAAADRPGLYSWWVDAAGADELTAGLGHLVEPGLVYAGRAGGIRPNGSASANTLWGRVAEMHLGGNRSFSTFRLTLAACLSASAGRAVGETEVSDWIHAHLSVAVLPLAPEDVSPGETELLGSADPPLNLSGVPRTPLRQALTRLRSALTRSARAGTA
;
A
#
# COMPACT_ATOMS: atom_id res chain seq x y z
N MET A 1 16.86 -34.49 -3.13
CA MET A 1 16.36 -33.54 -2.12
C MET A 1 16.11 -32.25 -2.88
N THR A 2 14.85 -31.88 -3.04
CA THR A 2 14.41 -30.84 -3.97
C THR A 2 14.71 -29.45 -3.42
N ASP A 3 15.69 -28.75 -4.00
CA ASP A 3 16.00 -27.32 -3.78
C ASP A 3 14.90 -26.43 -4.41
N GLY A 4 13.71 -26.47 -3.82
CA GLY A 4 12.56 -25.67 -4.25
C GLY A 4 12.17 -24.65 -3.17
N VAL A 5 11.69 -23.49 -3.61
CA VAL A 5 11.11 -22.46 -2.74
C VAL A 5 9.61 -22.35 -2.99
N ASP A 6 8.85 -22.43 -1.90
CA ASP A 6 7.44 -22.07 -1.89
C ASP A 6 7.32 -20.56 -1.60
N PHE A 7 6.42 -19.90 -2.33
CA PHE A 7 6.08 -18.51 -2.06
C PHE A 7 4.65 -18.17 -2.48
N LEU A 8 4.12 -17.09 -1.91
CA LEU A 8 2.82 -16.52 -2.26
C LEU A 8 3.03 -15.26 -3.10
N LEU A 9 2.31 -15.17 -4.21
CA LEU A 9 2.26 -13.98 -5.05
C LEU A 9 0.81 -13.76 -5.50
N ASN A 10 0.26 -12.56 -5.29
CA ASN A 10 -1.14 -12.23 -5.59
C ASN A 10 -2.16 -13.20 -4.96
N GLY A 11 -1.83 -13.78 -3.79
CA GLY A 11 -2.68 -14.73 -3.08
C GLY A 11 -2.68 -16.15 -3.66
N ILE A 12 -1.89 -16.42 -4.71
CA ILE A 12 -1.71 -17.74 -5.32
C ILE A 12 -0.38 -18.32 -4.85
N ARG A 13 -0.37 -19.63 -4.56
CA ARG A 13 0.83 -20.36 -4.13
C ARG A 13 1.60 -20.84 -5.35
N TYR A 14 2.89 -20.52 -5.38
CA TYR A 14 3.82 -20.96 -6.39
C TYR A 14 4.92 -21.79 -5.73
N ALA A 15 5.35 -22.83 -6.43
CA ALA A 15 6.57 -23.56 -6.15
C ALA A 15 7.51 -23.31 -7.32
N LEU A 16 8.75 -22.95 -7.02
CA LEU A 16 9.78 -22.76 -8.02
C LEU A 16 11.04 -23.50 -7.56
N ASP A 17 11.70 -24.19 -8.47
CA ASP A 17 12.98 -24.87 -8.20
C ASP A 17 14.07 -24.41 -9.18
N THR A 18 15.31 -24.72 -8.81
CA THR A 18 16.52 -24.32 -9.55
C THR A 18 16.54 -24.87 -10.99
N GLU A 19 16.00 -26.07 -11.22
CA GLU A 19 15.99 -26.71 -12.54
C GLU A 19 14.95 -26.09 -13.49
N THR A 20 13.81 -25.69 -12.95
CA THR A 20 12.77 -24.93 -13.65
C THR A 20 13.30 -23.58 -14.12
N VAL A 21 14.03 -22.86 -13.26
CA VAL A 21 14.66 -21.57 -13.62
C VAL A 21 15.67 -21.75 -14.77
N ARG A 22 16.59 -22.71 -14.65
CA ARG A 22 17.60 -23.00 -15.70
C ARG A 22 16.96 -23.41 -17.03
N THR A 23 15.90 -24.21 -16.97
CA THR A 23 15.17 -24.67 -18.17
C THR A 23 14.45 -23.51 -18.85
N ALA A 24 13.84 -22.61 -18.08
CA ALA A 24 13.05 -21.50 -18.60
C ALA A 24 13.86 -20.47 -19.41
N VAL A 25 15.14 -20.28 -19.07
CA VAL A 25 16.04 -19.34 -19.76
C VAL A 25 16.82 -19.98 -20.91
N ARG A 26 16.83 -21.31 -21.03
CA ARG A 26 17.59 -22.03 -22.06
C ARG A 26 17.15 -21.62 -23.46
N GLY A 27 18.11 -21.23 -24.30
CA GLY A 27 17.86 -20.82 -25.69
C GLY A 27 17.23 -19.43 -25.85
N ARG A 28 17.15 -18.63 -24.78
CA ARG A 28 16.70 -17.24 -24.81
C ARG A 28 17.89 -16.28 -24.61
N THR A 29 17.70 -15.02 -24.96
CA THR A 29 18.69 -13.95 -24.76
C THR A 29 18.23 -13.00 -23.66
N PRO A 30 19.12 -12.53 -22.77
CA PRO A 30 18.80 -11.49 -21.79
C PRO A 30 18.43 -10.17 -22.45
N ASP A 31 17.48 -9.44 -21.88
CA ASP A 31 17.18 -8.05 -22.29
C ASP A 31 18.33 -7.13 -21.82
N GLU A 32 18.63 -6.07 -22.58
CA GLU A 32 19.78 -5.18 -22.29
C GLU A 32 19.64 -4.37 -20.98
N GLY A 33 20.75 -4.32 -20.22
CA GLY A 33 21.12 -3.26 -19.27
C GLY A 33 20.12 -2.86 -18.17
N ARG A 34 20.28 -3.41 -16.96
CA ARG A 34 19.63 -2.90 -15.73
C ARG A 34 20.57 -2.96 -14.52
N GLU A 35 20.34 -2.05 -13.57
CA GLU A 35 21.02 -1.94 -12.26
C GLU A 35 20.97 -3.25 -11.43
N HIS A 36 19.90 -4.02 -11.60
CA HIS A 36 19.70 -5.31 -10.95
C HIS A 36 19.84 -6.48 -11.91
N TRP A 37 20.55 -7.53 -11.49
CA TRP A 37 20.83 -8.73 -12.28
C TRP A 37 20.77 -10.02 -11.45
N VAL A 38 20.59 -11.15 -12.12
CA VAL A 38 20.76 -12.50 -11.59
C VAL A 38 21.67 -13.27 -12.54
N ASP A 39 22.66 -13.99 -12.01
CA ASP A 39 23.51 -14.90 -12.76
C ASP A 39 22.82 -16.25 -12.85
N VAL A 40 22.57 -16.69 -14.08
CA VAL A 40 22.08 -18.04 -14.37
C VAL A 40 23.10 -18.69 -15.31
N ASP A 41 23.85 -19.64 -14.76
CA ASP A 41 24.90 -20.42 -15.44
C ASP A 41 25.95 -19.55 -16.18
N GLY A 42 26.38 -18.45 -15.55
CA GLY A 42 27.42 -17.55 -16.05
C GLY A 42 26.92 -16.42 -16.95
N VAL A 43 25.61 -16.29 -17.14
CA VAL A 43 24.98 -15.21 -17.92
C VAL A 43 24.18 -14.32 -16.98
N ARG A 44 24.36 -13.00 -17.09
CA ARG A 44 23.58 -12.01 -16.31
C ARG A 44 22.25 -11.72 -16.98
N TRP A 45 21.18 -11.86 -16.22
CA TRP A 45 19.82 -11.63 -16.66
C TRP A 45 19.10 -10.57 -15.82
N PRO A 46 18.15 -9.81 -16.41
CA PRO A 46 17.17 -9.05 -15.64
C PRO A 46 16.33 -9.98 -14.74
N PRO A 47 16.24 -9.74 -13.42
CA PRO A 47 15.56 -10.64 -12.49
C PRO A 47 14.08 -10.85 -12.86
N LYS A 48 13.38 -9.78 -13.29
CA LYS A 48 11.98 -9.89 -13.71
C LYS A 48 11.79 -10.77 -14.95
N GLN A 49 12.76 -10.77 -15.85
CA GLN A 49 12.72 -11.60 -17.05
C GLN A 49 12.86 -13.06 -16.66
N VAL A 50 13.88 -13.41 -15.88
CA VAL A 50 14.09 -14.79 -15.42
C VAL A 50 12.89 -15.29 -14.64
N PHE A 51 12.37 -14.47 -13.72
CA PHE A 51 11.27 -14.85 -12.87
C PHE A 51 9.96 -15.01 -13.65
N ALA A 52 9.66 -14.12 -14.61
CA ALA A 52 8.51 -14.28 -15.51
C ALA A 52 8.61 -15.57 -16.33
N LEU A 53 9.79 -15.85 -16.89
CA LEU A 53 10.02 -17.04 -17.70
C LEU A 53 9.86 -18.32 -16.88
N ALA A 54 10.36 -18.32 -15.64
CA ALA A 54 10.35 -19.50 -14.78
C ALA A 54 9.00 -19.76 -14.10
N THR A 55 8.20 -18.73 -13.88
CA THR A 55 6.87 -18.85 -13.23
C THR A 55 5.70 -18.82 -14.21
N GLY A 56 5.93 -18.39 -15.46
CA GLY A 56 4.88 -18.17 -16.46
C GLY A 56 4.03 -16.92 -16.22
N LEU A 57 4.40 -16.10 -15.24
CA LEU A 57 3.65 -14.92 -14.82
C LEU A 57 3.96 -13.70 -15.67
N ASP A 58 2.99 -12.79 -15.78
CA ASP A 58 3.21 -11.55 -16.49
C ASP A 58 4.18 -10.66 -15.69
N ARG A 59 5.08 -9.96 -16.39
CA ARG A 59 6.08 -9.09 -15.75
C ARG A 59 5.43 -7.96 -14.95
N GLY A 60 4.16 -7.62 -15.17
CA GLY A 60 3.38 -6.65 -14.39
C GLY A 60 2.86 -7.18 -13.06
N GLU A 61 2.86 -8.49 -12.84
CA GLU A 61 2.29 -9.13 -11.63
C GLU A 61 3.23 -9.10 -10.42
N PHE A 62 4.50 -8.70 -10.60
CA PHE A 62 5.50 -8.68 -9.53
C PHE A 62 6.63 -7.66 -9.79
N THR A 63 7.35 -7.28 -8.73
CA THR A 63 8.45 -6.31 -8.76
C THR A 63 9.82 -6.97 -9.03
N SER A 64 10.82 -6.18 -9.42
CA SER A 64 12.22 -6.65 -9.58
C SER A 64 12.79 -7.19 -8.28
N HIS A 65 12.42 -6.58 -7.17
CA HIS A 65 12.80 -6.96 -5.81
C HIS A 65 12.19 -8.30 -5.38
N THR A 66 10.91 -8.54 -5.70
CA THR A 66 10.28 -9.85 -5.49
C THR A 66 10.98 -10.94 -6.29
N ALA A 67 11.28 -10.68 -7.57
CA ALA A 67 12.01 -11.62 -8.42
C ALA A 67 13.42 -11.93 -7.88
N LEU A 68 14.21 -10.91 -7.52
CA LEU A 68 15.54 -11.05 -6.92
C LEU A 68 15.52 -11.89 -5.65
N ARG A 69 14.59 -11.59 -4.74
CA ARG A 69 14.46 -12.29 -3.46
C ARG A 69 14.23 -13.78 -3.65
N GLN A 70 13.29 -14.17 -4.53
CA GLN A 70 12.99 -15.59 -4.73
C GLN A 70 14.12 -16.33 -5.46
N LEU A 71 14.77 -15.69 -6.43
CA LEU A 71 15.91 -16.29 -7.14
C LEU A 71 17.13 -16.44 -6.21
N ARG A 72 17.36 -15.50 -5.30
CA ARG A 72 18.41 -15.63 -4.27
C ARG A 72 18.10 -16.76 -3.27
N ARG A 73 16.82 -16.96 -2.89
CA ARG A 73 16.39 -18.09 -2.04
C ARG A 73 16.62 -19.45 -2.71
N LEU A 74 16.67 -19.50 -4.05
CA LEU A 74 17.04 -20.67 -4.85
C LEU A 74 18.55 -20.87 -5.02
N GLY A 75 19.37 -20.01 -4.40
CA GLY A 75 20.83 -20.08 -4.46
C GLY A 75 21.47 -19.45 -5.71
N PHE A 76 20.70 -18.73 -6.53
CA PHE A 76 21.29 -17.98 -7.65
C PHE A 76 22.06 -16.75 -7.13
N VAL A 77 23.19 -16.46 -7.75
CA VAL A 77 23.97 -15.25 -7.48
C VAL A 77 23.25 -14.07 -8.10
N THR A 78 23.02 -13.00 -7.34
CA THR A 78 22.33 -11.79 -7.82
C THR A 78 23.19 -10.55 -7.64
N SER A 79 22.86 -9.45 -8.33
CA SER A 79 23.33 -8.11 -7.99
C SER A 79 23.12 -7.83 -6.51
N ASP A 80 24.07 -7.15 -5.88
CA ASP A 80 23.97 -6.77 -4.49
C ASP A 80 22.70 -5.95 -4.23
N TRP A 81 21.84 -6.51 -3.40
CA TRP A 81 20.73 -5.83 -2.76
C TRP A 81 20.56 -6.48 -1.38
N GLY A 82 20.98 -5.77 -0.34
CA GLY A 82 21.01 -6.26 1.04
C GLY A 82 22.16 -7.23 1.32
N ALA A 83 23.14 -6.70 2.07
CA ALA A 83 24.23 -7.34 2.81
C ALA A 83 25.38 -8.01 2.01
N ALA A 84 26.50 -7.26 1.89
CA ALA A 84 27.83 -7.67 2.38
C ALA A 84 28.82 -6.48 2.46
N GLY A 85 29.27 -6.15 3.68
CA GLY A 85 30.68 -5.80 3.94
C GLY A 85 31.14 -4.33 4.01
N ARG A 86 31.25 -3.85 5.26
CA ARG A 86 32.20 -2.84 5.83
C ARG A 86 31.87 -1.33 5.80
N ALA A 87 31.58 -0.87 7.02
CA ALA A 87 32.20 0.23 7.77
C ALA A 87 31.92 1.72 7.41
N ALA A 88 31.34 2.37 8.42
CA ALA A 88 31.58 3.74 8.89
C ALA A 88 30.92 4.94 8.16
N THR A 89 29.99 5.55 8.92
CA THR A 89 29.79 6.99 9.16
C THR A 89 29.41 7.90 7.99
N GLY A 90 28.25 8.55 8.10
CA GLY A 90 27.93 9.77 7.37
C GLY A 90 26.50 10.24 7.60
N ALA A 91 26.33 11.32 8.35
CA ALA A 91 25.04 11.93 8.67
C ALA A 91 24.28 12.37 7.40
N VAL A 92 23.00 12.03 7.30
CA VAL A 92 22.10 12.48 6.23
C VAL A 92 21.55 13.87 6.55
N GLN A 93 21.80 14.81 5.66
CA GLN A 93 21.32 16.19 5.69
C GLN A 93 19.96 16.27 4.94
N PRO A 94 18.95 17.05 5.40
CA PRO A 94 17.64 17.08 4.75
C PRO A 94 17.62 17.98 3.51
N PRO A 95 16.92 17.59 2.42
CA PRO A 95 16.75 18.46 1.25
C PRO A 95 15.73 19.58 1.51
N SER A 96 16.03 20.74 0.94
CA SER A 96 15.31 22.02 1.12
C SER A 96 14.06 22.11 0.23
N ARG A 97 12.99 22.73 0.74
CA ARG A 97 11.70 22.93 0.06
C ARG A 97 11.56 24.34 -0.53
N THR A 98 10.92 24.43 -1.69
CA THR A 98 10.26 25.65 -2.19
C THR A 98 8.87 25.28 -2.73
N ALA A 99 7.88 26.14 -2.46
CA ALA A 99 6.44 25.83 -2.42
C ALA A 99 5.62 26.25 -3.65
N SER A 100 4.46 25.59 -3.87
CA SER A 100 3.17 26.16 -4.35
C SER A 100 2.05 25.07 -4.33
N LEU A 101 0.81 25.40 -3.93
CA LEU A 101 -0.33 24.49 -3.67
C LEU A 101 -1.30 24.34 -4.87
N SER A 102 -1.77 23.13 -5.20
CA SER A 102 -3.00 22.86 -5.99
C SER A 102 -3.73 21.58 -5.57
N SER A 103 -5.07 21.54 -5.71
CA SER A 103 -6.00 20.44 -5.36
C SER A 103 -5.93 19.25 -6.33
N ALA A 104 -6.07 18.02 -5.83
CA ALA A 104 -6.05 16.78 -6.62
C ALA A 104 -7.41 16.50 -7.29
N ARG A 105 -7.45 15.83 -8.45
CA ARG A 105 -8.68 15.56 -9.22
C ARG A 105 -8.81 14.08 -9.57
N VAL A 106 -10.03 13.53 -9.46
CA VAL A 106 -10.40 12.15 -9.82
C VAL A 106 -11.67 12.18 -10.67
N VAL A 107 -11.71 11.38 -11.75
CA VAL A 107 -12.85 11.38 -12.70
C VAL A 107 -13.67 10.10 -12.60
N LEU A 108 -14.98 10.21 -12.40
CA LEU A 108 -15.92 9.09 -12.38
C LEU A 108 -16.79 9.10 -13.63
N VAL A 109 -16.77 7.99 -14.37
CA VAL A 109 -17.58 7.82 -15.59
C VAL A 109 -18.74 6.88 -15.30
N GLY A 110 -19.98 7.35 -15.47
CA GLY A 110 -21.15 6.51 -15.21
C GLY A 110 -21.32 5.41 -16.25
N CYS A 111 -21.60 4.18 -15.82
CA CYS A 111 -21.81 3.04 -16.71
C CYS A 111 -23.04 3.19 -17.62
N SER A 112 -23.03 2.58 -18.81
CA SER A 112 -24.17 2.61 -19.76
C SER A 112 -24.97 1.30 -19.80
N SER A 113 -26.24 1.40 -20.22
CA SER A 113 -27.08 0.22 -20.49
C SER A 113 -26.52 -0.60 -21.65
N SER A 114 -26.07 0.06 -22.73
CA SER A 114 -25.34 -0.56 -23.85
C SER A 114 -24.02 -1.15 -23.38
N LYS A 115 -23.85 -2.46 -23.59
CA LYS A 115 -22.67 -3.22 -23.20
C LYS A 115 -22.30 -4.18 -24.32
N ALA A 116 -21.03 -4.57 -24.35
CA ALA A 116 -20.60 -5.67 -25.18
C ALA A 116 -21.16 -7.01 -24.69
N PRO A 117 -21.29 -8.02 -25.59
CA PRO A 117 -21.94 -9.29 -25.25
C PRO A 117 -21.08 -10.23 -24.40
N THR A 118 -19.79 -9.93 -24.23
CA THR A 118 -18.83 -10.79 -23.53
C THR A 118 -18.03 -10.02 -22.50
N ALA A 119 -17.52 -10.74 -21.49
CA ALA A 119 -16.67 -10.18 -20.45
C ALA A 119 -15.41 -9.53 -21.05
N ARG A 120 -15.09 -8.33 -20.57
CA ARG A 120 -13.95 -7.52 -21.00
C ARG A 120 -13.67 -6.42 -19.96
N PRO A 121 -12.54 -5.70 -20.06
CA PRO A 121 -12.24 -4.58 -19.16
C PRO A 121 -13.40 -3.57 -19.09
N ALA A 122 -13.64 -2.98 -17.92
CA ALA A 122 -14.74 -2.04 -17.70
C ALA A 122 -14.67 -0.84 -18.65
N ALA A 123 -13.47 -0.39 -19.04
CA ALA A 123 -13.26 0.66 -20.03
C ALA A 123 -13.75 0.32 -21.45
N GLU A 124 -13.93 -0.97 -21.74
CA GLU A 124 -14.34 -1.51 -23.05
C GLU A 124 -15.72 -2.19 -23.00
N LEU A 125 -16.22 -2.53 -21.80
CA LEU A 125 -17.49 -3.21 -21.62
C LEU A 125 -18.67 -2.33 -22.04
N PHE A 126 -18.64 -1.05 -21.69
CA PHE A 126 -19.75 -0.12 -21.94
C PHE A 126 -19.55 0.59 -23.29
N THR A 127 -20.54 0.48 -24.17
CA THR A 127 -20.43 0.91 -25.58
C THR A 127 -21.29 2.13 -25.91
N GLY A 128 -21.97 2.72 -24.93
CA GLY A 128 -22.80 3.90 -25.14
C GLY A 128 -21.98 5.12 -25.58
N ALA A 129 -22.54 5.94 -26.48
CA ALA A 129 -21.85 7.12 -27.01
C ALA A 129 -21.41 8.12 -25.91
N ALA A 130 -22.25 8.34 -24.90
CA ALA A 130 -21.92 9.23 -23.78
C ALA A 130 -20.80 8.66 -22.90
N PHE A 131 -20.79 7.33 -22.68
CA PHE A 131 -19.72 6.65 -21.95
C PHE A 131 -18.39 6.76 -22.69
N THR A 132 -18.39 6.46 -23.99
CA THR A 132 -17.18 6.50 -24.84
C THR A 132 -16.54 7.88 -24.79
N LYS A 133 -17.34 8.96 -24.97
CA LYS A 133 -16.81 10.33 -24.90
C LYS A 133 -16.31 10.73 -23.51
N ALA A 134 -17.00 10.31 -22.46
CA ALA A 134 -16.60 10.56 -21.07
C ALA A 134 -15.29 9.84 -20.73
N ARG A 135 -15.15 8.58 -21.15
CA ARG A 135 -13.93 7.79 -21.01
C ARG A 135 -12.77 8.44 -21.76
N ASP A 136 -12.97 8.80 -23.02
CA ASP A 136 -11.89 9.39 -23.83
C ASP A 136 -11.44 10.73 -23.23
N LEU A 137 -12.36 11.53 -22.68
CA LEU A 137 -12.02 12.72 -21.89
C LEU A 137 -11.22 12.34 -20.65
N ALA A 138 -11.69 11.39 -19.83
CA ALA A 138 -11.01 10.97 -18.61
C ALA A 138 -9.59 10.42 -18.86
N ILE A 139 -9.38 9.71 -19.98
CA ILE A 139 -8.05 9.29 -20.42
C ILE A 139 -7.21 10.52 -20.78
N SER A 140 -7.77 11.48 -21.51
CA SER A 140 -7.05 12.68 -21.96
C SER A 140 -6.65 13.64 -20.85
N THR A 141 -7.31 13.60 -19.68
CA THR A 141 -6.95 14.46 -18.54
C THR A 141 -5.74 13.92 -17.76
N GLY A 142 -5.40 12.64 -17.91
CA GLY A 142 -4.33 11.99 -17.14
C GLY A 142 -4.63 11.82 -15.64
N ALA A 143 -5.83 12.21 -15.19
CA ALA A 143 -6.27 12.01 -13.82
C ALA A 143 -6.68 10.55 -13.60
N PRO A 144 -6.56 10.02 -12.36
CA PRO A 144 -7.16 8.73 -12.02
C PRO A 144 -8.66 8.73 -12.35
N TRP A 145 -9.13 7.67 -12.99
CA TRP A 145 -10.53 7.57 -13.36
C TRP A 145 -11.09 6.16 -13.20
N TYR A 146 -12.40 6.10 -12.97
CA TYR A 146 -13.12 4.85 -12.69
C TYR A 146 -14.48 4.81 -13.36
N VAL A 147 -15.00 3.60 -13.55
CA VAL A 147 -16.40 3.42 -13.94
C VAL A 147 -17.27 3.31 -12.69
N VAL A 148 -18.22 4.23 -12.54
CA VAL A 148 -19.27 4.15 -11.53
C VAL A 148 -20.38 3.23 -12.04
N SER A 149 -20.53 2.09 -11.37
CA SER A 149 -21.44 0.99 -11.68
C SER A 149 -22.58 0.89 -10.66
N ALA A 150 -23.80 0.74 -11.16
CA ALA A 150 -24.97 0.43 -10.34
C ALA A 150 -24.78 -0.81 -9.45
N LYS A 151 -24.11 -1.84 -10.00
CA LYS A 151 -23.97 -3.16 -9.38
C LYS A 151 -22.70 -3.27 -8.53
N PHE A 152 -21.59 -2.75 -9.06
CA PHE A 152 -20.25 -2.98 -8.49
C PHE A 152 -19.69 -1.77 -7.75
N GLY A 153 -20.40 -0.64 -7.77
CA GLY A 153 -19.97 0.60 -7.15
C GLY A 153 -18.90 1.28 -8.00
N LEU A 154 -17.62 0.99 -7.73
CA LEU A 154 -16.48 1.52 -8.44
C LEU A 154 -15.66 0.40 -9.10
N LEU A 155 -15.55 0.44 -10.43
CA LEU A 155 -14.75 -0.48 -11.22
C LEU A 155 -13.48 0.22 -11.74
N ASP A 156 -12.35 -0.47 -11.63
CA ASP A 156 -11.12 -0.05 -12.30
C ASP A 156 -11.28 -0.18 -13.83
N PRO A 157 -10.76 0.76 -14.66
CA PRO A 157 -10.81 0.66 -16.11
C PRO A 157 -10.34 -0.69 -16.67
N ALA A 158 -9.35 -1.33 -16.06
CA ALA A 158 -8.78 -2.61 -16.47
C ALA A 158 -9.55 -3.84 -15.91
N GLU A 159 -10.47 -3.64 -14.96
CA GLU A 159 -11.21 -4.72 -14.30
C GLU A 159 -12.14 -5.43 -15.30
N VAL A 160 -11.96 -6.74 -15.48
CA VAL A 160 -12.75 -7.54 -16.42
C VAL A 160 -14.10 -7.90 -15.82
N VAL A 161 -15.18 -7.47 -16.47
CA VAL A 161 -16.56 -7.65 -15.98
C VAL A 161 -17.45 -8.24 -17.07
N ALA A 162 -18.29 -9.21 -16.73
CA ALA A 162 -19.31 -9.78 -17.61
C ALA A 162 -20.53 -8.85 -17.71
N PRO A 163 -21.26 -8.82 -18.85
CA PRO A 163 -22.45 -7.98 -19.00
C PRO A 163 -23.51 -8.34 -17.95
N TYR A 164 -24.18 -7.30 -17.44
CA TYR A 164 -25.21 -7.41 -16.40
C TYR A 164 -26.30 -6.36 -16.63
N ASP A 165 -27.47 -6.59 -16.01
CA ASP A 165 -28.58 -5.65 -16.00
C ASP A 165 -28.99 -5.32 -14.56
N VAL A 166 -28.63 -4.11 -14.11
CA VAL A 166 -29.01 -3.56 -12.81
C VAL A 166 -29.20 -2.05 -13.01
N TYR A 167 -30.40 -1.55 -12.74
CA TYR A 167 -30.76 -0.15 -12.91
C TYR A 167 -30.89 0.55 -11.54
N PRO A 168 -30.05 1.56 -11.23
CA PRO A 168 -30.07 2.23 -9.92
C PRO A 168 -31.38 2.94 -9.54
N PRO A 169 -32.15 3.56 -10.47
CA PRO A 169 -33.40 4.25 -10.13
C PRO A 169 -34.51 3.37 -9.56
N ASP A 170 -34.48 2.07 -9.81
CA ASP A 170 -35.51 1.14 -9.33
C ASP A 170 -35.34 0.80 -7.83
N GLN A 171 -34.26 1.27 -7.21
CA GLN A 171 -33.91 0.94 -5.83
C GLN A 171 -34.42 1.98 -4.83
N PRO A 172 -34.85 1.58 -3.61
CA PRO A 172 -35.32 2.50 -2.57
C PRO A 172 -34.29 3.57 -2.17
N ALA A 173 -34.76 4.69 -1.60
CA ALA A 173 -33.88 5.79 -1.18
C ALA A 173 -32.78 5.36 -0.19
N SER A 174 -33.09 4.44 0.72
CA SER A 174 -32.13 3.86 1.66
C SER A 174 -31.03 3.04 0.97
N TYR A 175 -31.40 2.29 -0.08
CA TYR A 175 -30.44 1.54 -0.90
C TYR A 175 -29.50 2.49 -1.63
N ARG A 176 -30.04 3.56 -2.24
CA ARG A 176 -29.22 4.57 -2.93
C ARG A 176 -28.25 5.24 -1.97
N ALA A 177 -28.66 5.59 -0.76
CA ALA A 177 -27.79 6.17 0.25
C ALA A 177 -26.65 5.20 0.67
N ALA A 178 -26.96 3.93 0.90
CA ALA A 178 -25.96 2.91 1.23
C ALA A 178 -24.98 2.67 0.06
N TRP A 179 -25.49 2.65 -1.18
CA TRP A 179 -24.69 2.55 -2.39
C TRP A 179 -23.72 3.74 -2.52
N GLY A 180 -24.19 4.97 -2.28
CA GLY A 180 -23.35 6.16 -2.35
C GLY A 180 -22.22 6.15 -1.30
N ALA A 181 -22.54 5.76 -0.06
CA ALA A 181 -21.53 5.60 0.99
C ALA A 181 -20.49 4.51 0.63
N TRP A 182 -20.94 3.42 0.02
CA TRP A 182 -20.07 2.33 -0.41
C TRP A 182 -19.13 2.74 -1.55
N VAL A 183 -19.61 3.46 -2.56
CA VAL A 183 -18.77 3.99 -3.65
C VAL A 183 -17.73 4.98 -3.13
N VAL A 184 -18.11 5.86 -2.21
CA VAL A 184 -17.15 6.81 -1.62
C VAL A 184 -16.15 6.10 -0.71
N ALA A 185 -16.55 5.06 0.01
CA ALA A 185 -15.61 4.22 0.76
C ALA A 185 -14.61 3.49 -0.16
N GLN A 186 -15.08 3.00 -1.31
CA GLN A 186 -14.23 2.42 -2.36
C GLN A 186 -13.28 3.47 -2.98
N LEU A 187 -13.75 4.71 -3.16
CA LEU A 187 -12.90 5.79 -3.68
C LEU A 187 -11.85 6.21 -2.64
N ALA A 188 -12.26 6.33 -1.37
CA ALA A 188 -11.40 6.66 -0.25
C ALA A 188 -10.33 5.59 0.04
N SER A 189 -10.59 4.32 -0.35
CA SER A 189 -9.58 3.27 -0.23
C SER A 189 -8.49 3.35 -1.31
N ARG A 190 -8.66 4.21 -2.32
CA ARG A 190 -7.76 4.38 -3.48
C ARG A 190 -7.15 5.78 -3.54
N HIS A 191 -7.85 6.80 -3.02
CA HIS A 191 -7.45 8.20 -3.04
C HIS A 191 -7.72 8.89 -1.72
N GLU A 192 -6.87 9.84 -1.36
CA GLU A 192 -7.21 10.86 -0.37
C GLU A 192 -8.33 11.73 -0.94
N LEU A 193 -9.44 11.84 -0.21
CA LEU A 193 -10.60 12.59 -0.68
C LEU A 193 -10.61 14.03 -0.16
N CYS A 194 -9.92 14.32 0.94
CA CYS A 194 -9.90 15.65 1.51
C CYS A 194 -9.21 16.64 0.56
N GLY A 195 -9.95 17.65 0.09
CA GLY A 195 -9.47 18.62 -0.87
C GLY A 195 -9.36 18.08 -2.30
N THR A 196 -9.91 16.90 -2.59
CA THR A 196 -9.94 16.31 -3.95
C THR A 196 -11.21 16.71 -4.68
N GLU A 197 -11.08 17.16 -5.92
CA GLU A 197 -12.18 17.32 -6.85
C GLU A 197 -12.56 15.96 -7.45
N VAL A 198 -13.75 15.48 -7.12
CA VAL A 198 -14.34 14.27 -7.70
C VAL A 198 -15.28 14.70 -8.80
N GLU A 199 -14.82 14.62 -10.04
CA GLU A 199 -15.58 15.01 -11.22
C GLU A 199 -16.39 13.84 -11.75
N VAL A 200 -17.72 14.00 -11.83
CA VAL A 200 -18.62 12.89 -12.16
C VAL A 200 -19.33 13.14 -13.49
N HIS A 201 -18.99 12.31 -14.48
CA HIS A 201 -19.65 12.22 -15.78
C HIS A 201 -20.76 11.17 -15.75
N ALA A 202 -21.80 11.43 -14.97
CA ALA A 202 -22.97 10.54 -14.86
C ALA A 202 -24.29 11.32 -14.74
N GLY A 203 -25.42 10.63 -14.76
CA GLY A 203 -26.73 11.24 -14.50
C GLY A 203 -26.95 11.51 -13.01
N ARG A 204 -27.94 12.36 -12.67
CA ARG A 204 -28.30 12.72 -11.28
C ARG A 204 -28.48 11.51 -10.36
N ALA A 205 -29.05 10.42 -10.87
CA ALA A 205 -29.25 9.17 -10.12
C ALA A 205 -27.95 8.57 -9.55
N TYR A 206 -26.80 8.83 -10.18
CA TYR A 206 -25.47 8.45 -9.68
C TYR A 206 -24.81 9.55 -8.85
N CYS A 207 -25.02 10.83 -9.19
CA CYS A 207 -24.39 11.94 -8.47
C CYS A 207 -25.01 12.20 -7.10
N ASP A 208 -26.34 12.16 -7.00
CA ASP A 208 -27.06 12.55 -5.78
C ASP A 208 -26.66 11.72 -4.54
N PRO A 209 -26.49 10.38 -4.63
CA PRO A 209 -26.07 9.59 -3.49
C PRO A 209 -24.61 9.80 -3.06
N LEU A 210 -23.75 10.32 -3.94
CA LEU A 210 -22.33 10.54 -3.65
C LEU A 210 -22.07 11.87 -2.92
N ARG A 211 -22.98 12.84 -3.05
CA ARG A 211 -22.78 14.20 -2.58
C ARG A 211 -22.50 14.29 -1.08
N ALA A 212 -23.33 13.68 -0.24
CA ALA A 212 -23.16 13.75 1.21
C ALA A 212 -21.92 12.96 1.70
N PRO A 213 -21.65 11.73 1.25
CA PRO A 213 -20.44 11.01 1.66
C PRO A 213 -19.14 11.65 1.16
N LEU A 214 -19.10 12.21 -0.07
CA LEU A 214 -17.93 12.94 -0.57
C LEU A 214 -17.65 14.19 0.26
N ALA A 215 -18.67 14.98 0.55
CA ALA A 215 -18.54 16.16 1.40
C ALA A 215 -18.06 15.79 2.82
N ALA A 216 -18.58 14.70 3.38
CA ALA A 216 -18.12 14.18 4.67
C ALA A 216 -16.66 13.71 4.64
N ALA A 217 -16.17 13.27 3.49
CA ALA A 217 -14.76 12.91 3.26
C ALA A 217 -13.87 14.11 2.86
N GLY A 218 -14.43 15.33 2.83
CA GLY A 218 -13.70 16.54 2.46
C GLY A 218 -13.47 16.72 0.96
N ALA A 219 -14.07 15.88 0.11
CA ALA A 219 -14.02 16.01 -1.34
C ALA A 219 -15.05 17.00 -1.87
N THR A 220 -14.71 17.65 -2.98
CA THR A 220 -15.65 18.49 -3.74
C THR A 220 -16.20 17.70 -4.92
N LEU A 221 -17.52 17.54 -4.98
CA LEU A 221 -18.19 16.92 -6.12
C LEU A 221 -18.33 17.95 -7.26
N VAL A 222 -17.78 17.65 -8.43
CA VAL A 222 -17.89 18.47 -9.64
C VAL A 222 -18.78 17.75 -10.65
N GLU A 223 -19.81 18.44 -11.17
CA GLU A 223 -20.80 17.86 -12.11
C GLU A 223 -20.86 18.68 -13.42
N PRO A 224 -19.89 18.51 -14.35
CA PRO A 224 -19.77 19.36 -15.54
C PRO A 224 -20.98 19.31 -16.50
N LEU A 225 -21.80 18.26 -16.34
CA LEU A 225 -22.95 17.97 -17.19
C LEU A 225 -24.30 18.20 -16.49
N ALA A 226 -24.28 18.78 -15.28
CA ALA A 226 -25.50 19.06 -14.53
C ALA A 226 -26.43 20.00 -15.31
N GLY A 227 -27.70 19.63 -15.41
CA GLY A 227 -28.72 20.41 -16.10
C GLY A 227 -28.75 20.29 -17.63
N LEU A 228 -27.78 19.62 -18.25
CA LEU A 228 -27.75 19.40 -19.70
C LEU A 228 -28.61 18.20 -20.12
N THR A 229 -29.34 18.35 -21.23
CA THR A 229 -30.04 17.25 -21.91
C THR A 229 -29.04 16.29 -22.57
N GLN A 230 -29.48 15.08 -22.93
CA GLN A 230 -28.58 14.07 -23.51
C GLN A 230 -27.87 14.54 -24.79
N GLY A 231 -28.56 15.28 -25.67
CA GLY A 231 -27.95 15.86 -26.87
C GLY A 231 -26.91 16.92 -26.56
N GLU A 232 -27.18 17.81 -25.60
CA GLU A 232 -26.26 18.85 -25.15
C GLU A 232 -25.02 18.28 -24.48
N ARG A 233 -25.16 17.20 -23.71
CA ARG A 233 -24.03 16.47 -23.11
C ARG A 233 -23.10 15.91 -24.17
N LEU A 234 -23.63 15.34 -25.25
CA LEU A 234 -22.82 14.81 -26.36
C LEU A 234 -22.13 15.92 -27.15
N ALA A 235 -22.75 17.10 -27.26
CA ALA A 235 -22.18 18.28 -27.89
C ALA A 235 -21.09 18.95 -27.03
N TRP A 236 -21.26 18.93 -25.70
CA TRP A 236 -20.30 19.47 -24.73
C TRP A 236 -18.90 18.87 -24.92
N TYR A 237 -18.80 17.54 -25.08
CA TYR A 237 -17.53 16.87 -25.36
C TYR A 237 -16.90 17.23 -26.71
N GLY A 238 -17.69 17.71 -27.68
CA GLY A 238 -17.20 18.16 -28.99
C GLY A 238 -16.68 19.59 -28.99
N ARG A 239 -17.05 20.40 -27.98
CA ARG A 239 -16.51 21.74 -27.76
C ARG A 239 -15.26 21.60 -26.91
N ARG A 240 -14.10 21.42 -27.54
CA ARG A 240 -12.81 21.42 -26.83
C ARG A 240 -12.72 22.73 -26.02
N PRO A 241 -12.66 22.71 -24.68
CA PRO A 241 -12.45 23.95 -23.94
C PRO A 241 -11.10 24.53 -24.36
N PRO A 242 -10.97 25.86 -24.54
CA PRO A 242 -9.71 26.48 -24.88
C PRO A 242 -8.69 26.14 -23.80
N SER A 243 -7.58 25.56 -24.23
CA SER A 243 -6.34 25.48 -23.50
C SER A 243 -5.87 26.90 -23.17
N HIS A 244 -6.19 27.42 -21.98
CA HIS A 244 -5.51 28.59 -21.44
C HIS A 244 -5.53 28.56 -19.91
N GLU A 245 -4.33 28.68 -19.34
CA GLU A 245 -4.04 29.10 -17.96
C GLU A 245 -4.40 28.15 -16.82
N LEU A 246 -3.61 27.07 -16.71
CA LEU A 246 -2.85 26.82 -15.48
C LEU A 246 -1.50 26.28 -15.92
N ARG A 247 -0.44 27.03 -15.62
CA ARG A 247 0.94 26.70 -16.00
C ARG A 247 1.26 25.29 -15.51
N LEU A 248 1.45 24.38 -16.46
CA LEU A 248 2.17 23.14 -16.26
C LEU A 248 3.65 23.51 -16.03
N THR A 249 4.03 23.72 -14.78
CA THR A 249 5.39 23.46 -14.33
C THR A 249 5.39 22.09 -13.65
N PRO A 250 6.26 21.15 -14.06
CA PRO A 250 6.26 19.79 -13.54
C PRO A 250 6.69 19.79 -12.07
N GLY A 251 5.77 19.53 -11.15
CA GLY A 251 6.05 19.27 -9.74
C GLY A 251 5.90 17.78 -9.47
N SER A 252 7.02 17.08 -9.45
CA SER A 252 7.12 15.68 -9.01
C SER A 252 6.40 15.50 -7.66
N CYS A 253 5.39 14.63 -7.59
CA CYS A 253 5.08 13.95 -6.34
C CYS A 253 6.26 13.01 -6.06
N LEU A 254 7.32 13.58 -5.48
CA LEU A 254 8.42 12.81 -4.95
C LEU A 254 7.86 12.04 -3.76
N VAL A 255 7.44 10.80 -4.02
CA VAL A 255 7.28 9.81 -2.97
C VAL A 255 8.59 9.82 -2.19
N PRO A 256 8.56 10.05 -0.86
CA PRO A 256 9.78 10.07 -0.07
C PRO A 256 10.55 8.76 -0.30
N ASP A 257 11.85 8.85 -0.54
CA ASP A 257 12.67 7.65 -0.67
C ASP A 257 12.67 6.89 0.66
N VAL A 258 11.96 5.77 0.70
CA VAL A 258 11.85 4.90 1.89
C VAL A 258 12.95 3.85 1.94
N SER A 259 13.84 3.79 0.94
CA SER A 259 14.94 2.81 0.88
C SER A 259 15.75 2.74 2.17
N PRO A 260 16.02 3.85 2.90
CA PRO A 260 16.72 3.77 4.19
C PRO A 260 16.02 2.89 5.22
N LEU A 261 14.69 2.79 5.20
CA LEU A 261 13.91 1.96 6.13
C LEU A 261 13.80 0.50 5.68
N LEU A 262 14.19 0.19 4.45
CA LEU A 262 14.21 -1.15 3.87
C LEU A 262 15.59 -1.81 3.96
N ASP A 263 16.59 -1.09 4.47
CA ASP A 263 17.95 -1.59 4.67
C ASP A 263 18.23 -1.78 6.17
N PRO A 264 18.51 -3.02 6.63
CA PRO A 264 18.82 -3.28 8.04
C PRO A 264 20.09 -2.55 8.51
N ALA A 265 20.98 -2.10 7.62
CA ALA A 265 22.18 -1.34 7.99
C ALA A 265 21.84 0.02 8.63
N ASN A 266 20.65 0.55 8.39
CA ASN A 266 20.17 1.80 8.99
C ASN A 266 19.41 1.58 10.31
N ALA A 267 19.25 0.32 10.74
CA ALA A 267 18.59 -0.01 11.98
C ALA A 267 19.57 0.04 13.17
N ALA A 268 19.19 0.74 14.23
CA ALA A 268 19.92 0.79 15.49
C ALA A 268 19.26 -0.12 16.52
N ILE A 269 20.07 -0.79 17.36
CA ILE A 269 19.54 -1.46 18.55
C ILE A 269 18.93 -0.42 19.51
N PRO A 270 17.92 -0.79 20.32
CA PRO A 270 17.20 0.15 21.20
C PRO A 270 18.09 0.98 22.12
N SER A 271 19.14 0.39 22.70
CA SER A 271 20.10 1.11 23.55
C SER A 271 20.85 2.21 22.80
N ALA A 272 21.26 1.95 21.55
CA ALA A 272 21.93 2.93 20.70
C ALA A 272 20.96 4.06 20.26
N PHE A 273 19.71 3.72 19.92
CA PHE A 273 18.69 4.71 19.60
C PHE A 273 18.41 5.64 20.79
N LEU A 274 18.27 5.09 22.00
CA LEU A 274 18.06 5.88 23.22
C LEU A 274 19.28 6.75 23.55
N ALA A 275 20.49 6.23 23.36
CA ALA A 275 21.74 6.97 23.60
C ALA A 275 21.94 8.15 22.64
N ALA A 276 21.45 8.05 21.40
CA ALA A 276 21.45 9.19 20.46
C ALA A 276 20.59 10.37 20.96
N GLY A 277 19.65 10.10 21.87
CA GLY A 277 18.88 11.11 22.58
C GLY A 277 17.78 11.76 21.75
N ARG A 278 16.89 12.47 22.45
CA ARG A 278 15.68 13.07 21.87
C ARG A 278 15.96 13.97 20.66
N ALA A 279 17.02 14.78 20.72
CA ALA A 279 17.37 15.72 19.66
C ALA A 279 17.56 15.07 18.28
N ALA A 280 17.97 13.80 18.23
CA ALA A 280 18.17 13.05 16.98
C ALA A 280 16.85 12.61 16.33
N ALA A 281 15.74 12.54 17.08
CA ALA A 281 14.46 11.98 16.63
C ALA A 281 13.23 12.82 17.03
N ASP A 282 13.40 14.10 17.41
CA ASP A 282 12.29 14.98 17.83
C ASP A 282 11.51 15.57 16.65
N ARG A 283 11.35 14.79 15.58
CA ARG A 283 10.67 15.16 14.34
C ARG A 283 9.67 14.09 13.93
N PRO A 284 8.62 14.44 13.17
CA PRO A 284 7.77 13.45 12.53
C PRO A 284 8.55 12.64 11.48
N GLY A 285 8.01 11.50 11.10
CA GLY A 285 8.67 10.61 10.15
C GLY A 285 8.13 9.19 10.16
N LEU A 286 8.91 8.30 9.57
CA LEU A 286 8.61 6.87 9.46
C LEU A 286 9.62 6.05 10.24
N TYR A 287 9.23 4.83 10.60
CA TYR A 287 10.11 3.86 11.24
C TYR A 287 9.81 2.44 10.76
N SER A 288 10.82 1.59 10.83
CA SER A 288 10.70 0.14 10.61
C SER A 288 11.41 -0.62 11.72
N TRP A 289 10.78 -1.70 12.17
CA TRP A 289 11.30 -2.62 13.17
C TRP A 289 11.73 -3.92 12.50
N TRP A 290 12.92 -4.35 12.88
CA TRP A 290 13.60 -5.51 12.34
C TRP A 290 13.81 -6.51 13.48
N VAL A 291 13.59 -7.80 13.21
CA VAL A 291 13.80 -8.88 14.17
C VAL A 291 15.01 -9.71 13.76
N ASP A 292 15.77 -10.17 14.75
CA ASP A 292 16.81 -11.17 14.55
C ASP A 292 16.22 -12.59 14.36
N ALA A 293 17.09 -13.58 14.17
CA ALA A 293 16.65 -14.96 13.92
C ALA A 293 15.92 -15.59 15.11
N ALA A 294 16.43 -15.39 16.32
CA ALA A 294 15.84 -15.95 17.53
C ALA A 294 14.44 -15.38 17.79
N GLY A 295 14.28 -14.06 17.65
CA GLY A 295 12.99 -13.41 17.80
C GLY A 295 12.00 -13.80 16.70
N ALA A 296 12.47 -14.00 15.46
CA ALA A 296 11.63 -14.50 14.36
C ALA A 296 11.08 -15.91 14.66
N ASP A 297 11.90 -16.80 15.22
CA ASP A 297 11.50 -18.15 15.63
C ASP A 297 10.44 -18.10 16.74
N GLU A 298 10.62 -17.24 17.75
CA GLU A 298 9.63 -17.07 18.82
C GLU A 298 8.30 -16.49 18.33
N LEU A 299 8.35 -15.51 17.42
CA LEU A 299 7.17 -14.96 16.77
C LEU A 299 6.46 -16.02 15.93
N THR A 300 7.22 -16.83 15.20
CA THR A 300 6.71 -17.95 14.39
C THR A 300 5.99 -18.97 15.26
N ALA A 301 6.60 -19.38 16.36
CA ALA A 301 6.02 -20.33 17.32
C ALA A 301 4.69 -19.83 17.89
N GLY A 302 4.62 -18.55 18.27
CA GLY A 302 3.39 -17.95 18.80
C GLY A 302 2.31 -17.71 17.75
N LEU A 303 2.70 -17.35 16.54
CA LEU A 303 1.78 -17.00 15.46
C LEU A 303 1.22 -18.22 14.73
N GLY A 304 1.95 -19.34 14.73
CA GLY A 304 1.64 -20.52 13.92
C GLY A 304 1.85 -20.32 12.42
N HIS A 305 2.54 -19.24 12.04
CA HIS A 305 2.91 -18.91 10.68
C HIS A 305 4.35 -18.42 10.66
N LEU A 306 5.10 -18.78 9.63
CA LEU A 306 6.49 -18.36 9.47
C LEU A 306 6.61 -16.84 9.45
N VAL A 307 7.44 -16.31 10.34
CA VAL A 307 7.98 -14.96 10.34
C VAL A 307 9.46 -15.11 10.04
N GLU A 308 9.92 -14.56 8.92
CA GLU A 308 11.35 -14.59 8.58
C GLU A 308 12.11 -13.51 9.37
N PRO A 309 13.40 -13.72 9.69
CA PRO A 309 14.25 -12.67 10.26
C PRO A 309 14.32 -11.48 9.30
N GLY A 310 14.22 -10.26 9.82
CA GLY A 310 14.16 -9.04 9.00
C GLY A 310 13.05 -8.07 9.40
N LEU A 311 12.60 -7.25 8.46
CA LEU A 311 11.57 -6.22 8.70
C LEU A 311 10.23 -6.87 9.04
N VAL A 312 9.76 -6.67 10.27
CA VAL A 312 8.53 -7.28 10.79
C VAL A 312 7.38 -6.29 10.97
N TYR A 313 7.68 -5.01 11.18
CA TYR A 313 6.68 -3.98 11.42
C TYR A 313 7.17 -2.62 10.92
N ALA A 314 6.26 -1.79 10.43
CA ALA A 314 6.57 -0.41 10.05
C ALA A 314 5.40 0.53 10.32
N GLY A 315 5.66 1.83 10.40
CA GLY A 315 4.59 2.81 10.53
C GLY A 315 5.12 4.23 10.67
N ARG A 316 4.21 5.14 11.05
CA ARG A 316 4.52 6.56 11.18
C ARG A 316 4.48 7.15 12.58
N ALA A 317 5.22 8.24 12.74
CA ALA A 317 5.15 9.16 13.86
C ALA A 317 4.83 10.56 13.35
N GLY A 318 3.79 11.17 13.92
CA GLY A 318 3.35 12.51 13.51
C GLY A 318 2.59 12.53 12.19
N GLY A 319 2.85 13.57 11.38
CA GLY A 319 2.19 13.82 10.11
C GLY A 319 0.95 14.71 10.21
N ILE A 320 0.34 15.02 9.07
CA ILE A 320 -0.90 15.80 9.01
C ILE A 320 -2.11 14.93 9.38
N ARG A 321 -2.98 15.46 10.26
CA ARG A 321 -4.24 14.81 10.66
C ARG A 321 -5.35 15.15 9.64
N PRO A 322 -6.45 14.37 9.62
CA PRO A 322 -7.57 14.64 8.70
C PRO A 322 -8.18 16.05 8.84
N ASN A 323 -8.05 16.67 10.01
CA ASN A 323 -8.49 18.04 10.27
C ASN A 323 -7.47 19.12 9.85
N GLY A 324 -6.43 18.76 9.10
CA GLY A 324 -5.37 19.66 8.63
C GLY A 324 -4.33 20.03 9.67
N SER A 325 -4.52 19.68 10.95
CA SER A 325 -3.53 19.99 11.99
C SER A 325 -2.35 19.02 11.95
N ALA A 326 -1.14 19.53 12.14
CA ALA A 326 0.03 18.69 12.35
C ALA A 326 -0.08 17.93 13.68
N SER A 327 0.19 16.63 13.66
CA SER A 327 0.28 15.85 14.87
C SER A 327 1.56 16.22 15.64
N ALA A 328 1.42 16.47 16.95
CA ALA A 328 2.55 16.76 17.83
C ALA A 328 3.45 15.54 18.13
N ASN A 329 3.13 14.37 17.60
CA ASN A 329 3.91 13.15 17.85
C ASN A 329 5.19 13.14 17.00
N THR A 330 6.30 12.70 17.59
CA THR A 330 7.63 12.63 16.97
C THR A 330 8.13 11.19 16.92
N LEU A 331 9.17 10.93 16.13
CA LEU A 331 9.84 9.63 16.10
C LEU A 331 10.32 9.23 17.50
N TRP A 332 10.84 10.17 18.30
CA TRP A 332 11.17 9.95 19.70
C TRP A 332 9.95 9.55 20.52
N GLY A 333 8.87 10.36 20.48
CA GLY A 333 7.65 10.07 21.22
C GLY A 333 7.05 8.70 20.85
N ARG A 334 7.11 8.32 19.58
CA ARG A 334 6.62 7.02 19.13
C ARG A 334 7.56 5.88 19.52
N VAL A 335 8.84 5.97 19.19
CA VAL A 335 9.80 4.86 19.35
C VAL A 335 10.27 4.76 20.80
N ALA A 336 10.85 5.82 21.38
CA ALA A 336 11.38 5.78 22.73
C ALA A 336 10.27 5.69 23.79
N GLU A 337 9.26 6.57 23.71
CA GLU A 337 8.26 6.68 24.79
C GLU A 337 7.15 5.63 24.67
N MET A 338 6.61 5.39 23.46
CA MET A 338 5.49 4.46 23.29
C MET A 338 5.89 3.01 23.01
N HIS A 339 6.97 2.76 22.27
CA HIS A 339 7.37 1.39 21.91
C HIS A 339 8.34 0.79 22.92
N LEU A 340 9.42 1.51 23.26
CA LEU A 340 10.45 1.03 24.19
C LEU A 340 10.03 1.20 25.66
N GLY A 341 9.57 2.40 26.04
CA GLY A 341 9.17 2.72 27.42
C GLY A 341 7.67 2.64 27.71
N GLY A 342 6.85 2.31 26.71
CA GLY A 342 5.39 2.44 26.80
C GLY A 342 4.66 1.17 27.25
N ASN A 343 3.32 1.19 27.14
CA ASN A 343 2.47 0.05 27.44
C ASN A 343 1.56 -0.31 26.24
N ARG A 344 0.95 -1.50 26.29
CA ARG A 344 0.08 -2.03 25.22
C ARG A 344 -1.13 -1.15 24.90
N SER A 345 -1.62 -0.33 25.83
CA SER A 345 -2.78 0.54 25.62
C SER A 345 -2.48 1.70 24.66
N PHE A 346 -1.22 2.11 24.55
CA PHE A 346 -0.79 3.24 23.71
C PHE A 346 0.09 2.83 22.53
N SER A 347 0.37 1.53 22.36
CA SER A 347 1.14 1.00 21.23
C SER A 347 0.48 -0.25 20.64
N THR A 348 -0.09 -0.09 19.44
CA THR A 348 -0.61 -1.21 18.64
C THR A 348 0.49 -2.21 18.27
N PHE A 349 1.74 -1.74 18.18
CA PHE A 349 2.91 -2.58 18.00
C PHE A 349 3.16 -3.46 19.22
N ARG A 350 3.23 -2.89 20.43
CA ARG A 350 3.40 -3.67 21.67
C ARG A 350 2.25 -4.66 21.89
N LEU A 351 1.01 -4.26 21.60
CA LEU A 351 -0.13 -5.17 21.66
C LEU A 351 0.03 -6.36 20.71
N THR A 352 0.61 -6.13 19.53
CA THR A 352 0.86 -7.17 18.53
C THR A 352 1.95 -8.13 18.98
N LEU A 353 3.09 -7.63 19.46
CA LEU A 353 4.16 -8.46 20.02
C LEU A 353 3.67 -9.26 21.23
N ALA A 354 3.01 -8.61 22.18
CA ALA A 354 2.47 -9.28 23.37
C ALA A 354 1.53 -10.42 23.01
N ALA A 355 0.72 -10.27 21.95
CA ALA A 355 -0.18 -11.33 21.50
C ALA A 355 0.57 -12.55 20.95
N CYS A 356 1.63 -12.34 20.17
CA CYS A 356 2.48 -13.42 19.67
C CYS A 356 3.26 -14.08 20.81
N LEU A 357 3.94 -13.30 21.64
CA LEU A 357 4.76 -13.82 22.74
C LEU A 357 3.93 -14.55 23.79
N SER A 358 2.72 -14.07 24.10
CA SER A 358 1.82 -14.78 25.02
C SER A 358 1.34 -16.11 24.46
N ALA A 359 1.11 -16.18 23.15
CA ALA A 359 0.74 -17.42 22.49
C ALA A 359 1.92 -18.42 22.50
N SER A 360 3.13 -17.94 22.22
CA SER A 360 4.37 -18.75 22.25
C SER A 360 4.65 -19.29 23.67
N ALA A 361 4.54 -18.44 24.69
CA ALA A 361 4.78 -18.80 26.09
C ALA A 361 3.65 -19.62 26.73
N GLY A 362 2.49 -19.74 26.09
CA GLY A 362 1.30 -20.38 26.67
C GLY A 362 0.68 -19.63 27.87
N ARG A 363 1.11 -18.40 28.15
CA ARG A 363 0.62 -17.55 29.25
C ARG A 363 0.67 -16.08 28.83
N ALA A 364 -0.09 -15.23 29.52
CA ALA A 364 0.01 -13.79 29.31
C ALA A 364 1.42 -13.29 29.66
N VAL A 365 2.07 -12.61 28.72
CA VAL A 365 3.36 -11.95 28.90
C VAL A 365 3.14 -10.51 29.38
N GLY A 366 3.90 -10.10 30.40
CA GLY A 366 3.83 -8.78 31.01
C GLY A 366 4.49 -7.67 30.17
N GLU A 367 4.31 -6.41 30.56
CA GLU A 367 4.91 -5.26 29.84
C GLU A 367 6.45 -5.28 29.91
N THR A 368 7.02 -5.62 31.07
CA THR A 368 8.47 -5.70 31.25
C THR A 368 9.06 -6.77 30.34
N GLU A 369 8.46 -7.95 30.28
CA GLU A 369 8.91 -9.04 29.41
C GLU A 369 8.83 -8.64 27.92
N VAL A 370 7.79 -7.92 27.50
CA VAL A 370 7.72 -7.39 26.12
C VAL A 370 8.82 -6.37 25.87
N SER A 371 9.12 -5.49 26.83
CA SER A 371 10.21 -4.53 26.70
C SER A 371 11.57 -5.21 26.62
N ASP A 372 11.84 -6.17 27.50
CA ASP A 372 13.09 -6.94 27.50
C ASP A 372 13.26 -7.68 26.17
N TRP A 373 12.19 -8.27 25.66
CA TRP A 373 12.18 -8.94 24.36
C TRP A 373 12.46 -7.97 23.20
N ILE A 374 11.84 -6.78 23.19
CA ILE A 374 12.13 -5.74 22.18
C ILE A 374 13.61 -5.34 22.23
N HIS A 375 14.17 -5.17 23.43
CA HIS A 375 15.58 -4.81 23.61
C HIS A 375 16.54 -5.91 23.19
N ALA A 376 16.15 -7.18 23.35
CA ALA A 376 16.97 -8.33 23.00
C ALA A 376 16.97 -8.63 21.49
N HIS A 377 15.80 -8.57 20.85
CA HIS A 377 15.61 -9.16 19.52
C HIS A 377 15.34 -8.16 18.40
N LEU A 378 15.06 -6.89 18.72
CA LEU A 378 14.69 -5.91 17.71
C LEU A 378 15.74 -4.83 17.50
N SER A 379 15.78 -4.32 16.27
CA SER A 379 16.42 -3.06 15.91
C SER A 379 15.44 -2.16 15.16
N VAL A 380 15.64 -0.85 15.23
CA VAL A 380 14.75 0.16 14.63
C VAL A 380 15.50 1.08 13.68
N ALA A 381 15.00 1.23 12.46
CA ALA A 381 15.41 2.28 11.55
C ALA A 381 14.37 3.42 11.61
N VAL A 382 14.83 4.67 11.51
CA VAL A 382 13.96 5.85 11.49
C VAL A 382 14.31 6.77 10.32
N LEU A 383 13.29 7.39 9.73
CA LEU A 383 13.42 8.33 8.63
C LEU A 383 12.62 9.59 8.96
N PRO A 384 13.27 10.67 9.42
CA PRO A 384 12.61 11.96 9.63
C PRO A 384 12.07 12.50 8.30
N LEU A 385 10.81 12.94 8.31
CA LEU A 385 10.15 13.52 7.14
C LEU A 385 9.42 14.81 7.52
N ALA A 386 9.11 15.65 6.54
CA ALA A 386 8.18 16.74 6.78
C ALA A 386 6.77 16.18 7.04
N PRO A 387 5.92 16.81 7.89
CA PRO A 387 4.61 16.28 8.27
C PRO A 387 3.71 15.83 7.11
N GLU A 388 3.75 16.54 6.00
CA GLU A 388 3.03 16.31 4.74
C GLU A 388 3.51 15.07 3.99
N ASP A 389 4.79 14.70 4.15
CA ASP A 389 5.43 13.59 3.48
C ASP A 389 5.27 12.27 4.26
N VAL A 390 4.86 12.36 5.53
CA VAL A 390 4.70 11.19 6.40
C VAL A 390 3.64 10.21 5.89
N SER A 391 2.46 10.69 5.48
CA SER A 391 1.38 9.79 5.04
C SER A 391 1.66 9.16 3.65
N PRO A 392 2.14 9.92 2.64
CA PRO A 392 2.60 9.33 1.38
C PRO A 392 3.75 8.33 1.58
N GLY A 393 4.73 8.69 2.42
CA GLY A 393 5.84 7.79 2.72
C GLY A 393 5.42 6.54 3.50
N GLU A 394 4.43 6.61 4.39
CA GLU A 394 3.90 5.42 5.07
C GLU A 394 3.25 4.45 4.08
N THR A 395 2.51 4.99 3.12
CA THR A 395 1.88 4.19 2.05
C THR A 395 2.93 3.47 1.22
N GLU A 396 3.97 4.19 0.78
CA GLU A 396 5.08 3.62 0.03
C GLU A 396 5.83 2.56 0.85
N LEU A 397 6.16 2.87 2.11
CA LEU A 397 6.86 1.95 3.00
C LEU A 397 6.09 0.65 3.20
N LEU A 398 4.78 0.71 3.46
CA LEU A 398 3.97 -0.49 3.65
C LEU A 398 3.77 -1.29 2.36
N GLY A 399 3.61 -0.60 1.21
CA GLY A 399 3.51 -1.25 -0.09
C GLY A 399 4.79 -1.97 -0.51
N SER A 400 5.94 -1.35 -0.23
CA SER A 400 7.26 -1.90 -0.56
C SER A 400 7.74 -2.97 0.43
N ALA A 401 7.42 -2.84 1.72
CA ALA A 401 7.89 -3.78 2.76
C ALA A 401 6.94 -4.95 3.03
N ASP A 402 5.62 -4.80 2.84
CA ASP A 402 4.57 -5.76 3.23
C ASP A 402 4.79 -6.43 4.62
N PRO A 403 5.01 -5.66 5.70
CA PRO A 403 5.44 -6.21 6.99
C PRO A 403 4.44 -7.21 7.58
N PRO A 404 4.88 -8.39 8.06
CA PRO A 404 3.98 -9.46 8.52
C PRO A 404 3.16 -9.07 9.75
N LEU A 405 3.65 -8.18 10.62
CA LEU A 405 2.97 -7.80 11.86
C LEU A 405 2.06 -6.57 11.71
N ASN A 406 2.03 -5.91 10.56
CA ASN A 406 1.07 -4.85 10.29
C ASN A 406 -0.32 -5.44 9.98
N LEU A 407 -1.37 -4.85 10.54
CA LEU A 407 -2.77 -5.19 10.26
C LEU A 407 -3.54 -4.11 9.49
N SER A 408 -3.02 -2.88 9.50
CA SER A 408 -3.60 -1.71 8.83
C SER A 408 -2.67 -1.27 7.70
N GLY A 409 -3.24 -0.80 6.58
CA GLY A 409 -2.48 -0.34 5.42
C GLY A 409 -1.79 -1.44 4.62
N VAL A 410 -2.12 -2.72 4.87
CA VAL A 410 -1.53 -3.89 4.19
C VAL A 410 -2.61 -4.93 3.85
N PRO A 411 -2.41 -5.78 2.83
CA PRO A 411 -3.38 -6.80 2.43
C PRO A 411 -3.70 -7.81 3.54
N ARG A 412 -4.91 -8.36 3.53
CA ARG A 412 -5.32 -9.41 4.49
C ARG A 412 -4.76 -10.76 4.06
N THR A 413 -3.89 -11.34 4.88
CA THR A 413 -3.31 -12.68 4.68
C THR A 413 -3.75 -13.64 5.80
N PRO A 414 -3.64 -14.98 5.62
CA PRO A 414 -3.90 -15.96 6.68
C PRO A 414 -3.10 -15.66 7.96
N LEU A 415 -1.84 -15.26 7.81
CA LEU A 415 -0.97 -14.81 8.90
C LEU A 415 -1.59 -13.63 9.67
N ARG A 416 -2.00 -12.57 8.97
CA ARG A 416 -2.61 -11.38 9.59
C ARG A 416 -3.99 -11.65 10.19
N GLN A 417 -4.72 -12.62 9.64
CA GLN A 417 -5.97 -13.11 10.25
C GLN A 417 -5.71 -13.86 11.56
N ALA A 418 -4.68 -14.72 11.60
CA ALA A 418 -4.24 -15.37 12.84
C ALA A 418 -3.81 -14.34 13.90
N LEU A 419 -3.02 -13.36 13.49
CA LEU A 419 -2.59 -12.25 14.36
C LEU A 419 -3.76 -11.45 14.92
N THR A 420 -4.78 -11.17 14.09
CA THR A 420 -6.03 -10.51 14.53
C THR A 420 -6.75 -11.31 15.60
N ARG A 421 -6.80 -12.65 15.46
CA ARG A 421 -7.40 -13.55 16.47
C ARG A 421 -6.61 -13.52 17.78
N LEU A 422 -5.27 -13.61 17.71
CA LEU A 422 -4.40 -13.56 18.89
C LEU A 422 -4.57 -12.25 19.67
N ARG A 423 -4.55 -11.11 18.97
CA ARG A 423 -4.79 -9.79 19.60
C ARG A 423 -6.15 -9.73 20.28
N SER A 424 -7.19 -10.21 19.62
CA SER A 424 -8.55 -10.24 20.17
C SER A 424 -8.66 -11.11 21.42
N ALA A 425 -7.98 -12.26 21.44
CA ALA A 425 -7.95 -13.15 22.59
C ALA A 425 -7.24 -12.51 23.80
N LEU A 426 -6.08 -11.89 23.58
CA LEU A 426 -5.34 -11.20 24.63
C LEU A 426 -6.14 -10.04 25.23
N THR A 427 -6.79 -9.21 24.40
CA THR A 427 -7.64 -8.12 24.89
C THR A 427 -8.83 -8.61 25.71
N ARG A 428 -9.45 -9.74 25.34
CA ARG A 428 -10.52 -10.35 26.14
C ARG A 428 -10.03 -10.88 27.48
N SER A 429 -8.90 -11.57 27.50
CA SER A 429 -8.31 -12.12 28.72
C SER A 429 -7.90 -11.02 29.71
N ALA A 430 -7.36 -9.90 29.22
CA ALA A 430 -7.04 -8.73 30.04
C ALA A 430 -8.27 -8.11 30.71
N ARG A 431 -9.43 -8.09 30.04
CA ARG A 431 -10.70 -7.57 30.61
C ARG A 431 -11.30 -8.51 31.65
N ALA A 432 -11.11 -9.82 31.48
CA ALA A 432 -11.64 -10.82 32.41
C ALA A 432 -10.84 -10.91 33.72
N GLY A 433 -9.55 -10.54 33.73
CA GLY A 433 -8.72 -10.49 34.94
C GLY A 433 -8.84 -9.19 35.76
N THR A 434 -9.60 -8.21 35.29
CA THR A 434 -9.86 -6.93 35.98
C THR A 434 -11.26 -6.81 36.59
N ALA A 435 -12.11 -7.82 36.37
CA ALA A 435 -13.43 -7.98 36.98
C ALA A 435 -13.35 -9.04 38.08
#